data_AF-A0A4S4MQV8-F1
#
_entry.id   AF-A0A4S4MQV8-F1
#
_cell.length_a   1.000
_cell.length_b   1.000
_cell.length_c   1.000
_cell.angle_alpha   90.00
_cell.angle_beta   90.00
_cell.angle_gamma   90.00
#
_symmetry.space_group_name_H-M   'P 1'
#
loop_
_entity.id
_entity.type
_entity.pdbx_description
1 polymer ?
#
loop_
_entity_poly.entity_id
_entity_poly.type
_entity_poly.pdbx_seq_one_letter_code
_entity_poly.pdbx_strand_id
1 'polypeptide(L)'
;MSFEITDESDQRLNRIPPAYDKCELCYREEEDGITLKRCSTCKTKFYCSMRCQNKDWKKHKFECSLLPLGTLVYREPLDASGQAVLDGEVQRVSDVLQTWIDAYDAHDDAKLTTPLPEDDLLQHLDLAPPYDAVSYTRLPPDHLTYPFRLPFTLIARLFLTHATTPSSSSPPPDIQRLEDLFAGYQSPDACWAPKYMCLPGMLSPGEYAMIAPLLVVFKMEMWRGQERKKSGEGWGTLAVDKRFVLLAAFGKRRYMTKGR
;
A
#
# COMPACT_ATOMS: atom_id res chain seq x y z
N MET A 1 -13.93 -6.95 35.52
CA MET A 1 -13.12 -7.94 34.78
C MET A 1 -11.93 -7.20 34.24
N SER A 2 -10.83 -7.32 34.95
CA SER A 2 -9.53 -6.73 34.62
C SER A 2 -9.04 -7.35 33.31
N PHE A 3 -8.79 -6.52 32.30
CA PHE A 3 -8.02 -6.93 31.14
C PHE A 3 -6.59 -7.11 31.61
N GLU A 4 -6.18 -8.37 31.77
CA GLU A 4 -4.77 -8.72 31.92
C GLU A 4 -4.09 -8.35 30.60
N ILE A 5 -3.29 -7.28 30.63
CA ILE A 5 -2.34 -6.95 29.58
C ILE A 5 -1.26 -8.03 29.67
N THR A 6 -1.35 -9.06 28.84
CA THR A 6 -0.21 -9.93 28.58
C THR A 6 0.77 -9.16 27.71
N ASP A 7 1.66 -8.43 28.38
CA ASP A 7 2.89 -7.87 27.83
C ASP A 7 3.87 -9.00 27.45
N GLU A 8 3.57 -9.67 26.34
CA GLU A 8 4.55 -10.43 25.56
C GLU A 8 4.35 -9.98 24.11
N SER A 9 5.30 -9.21 23.57
CA SER A 9 5.31 -8.80 22.17
C SER A 9 4.88 -9.96 21.27
N ASP A 10 3.85 -9.77 20.45
CA ASP A 10 3.34 -10.83 19.58
C ASP A 10 4.51 -11.44 18.79
N GLN A 11 4.90 -12.66 19.18
CA GLN A 11 6.09 -13.31 18.66
C GLN A 11 5.99 -13.56 17.15
N ARG A 12 4.78 -13.47 16.57
CA ARG A 12 4.55 -13.57 15.12
C ARG A 12 5.14 -12.37 14.37
N LEU A 13 5.12 -11.17 14.97
CA LEU A 13 5.62 -9.94 14.34
C LEU A 13 7.12 -10.01 14.06
N ASN A 14 7.87 -10.65 14.96
CA ASN A 14 9.33 -10.69 14.90
C ASN A 14 9.89 -11.90 14.15
N ARG A 15 9.04 -12.67 13.46
CA ARG A 15 9.48 -13.78 12.62
C ARG A 15 10.08 -13.26 11.32
N ILE A 16 11.18 -13.90 10.91
CA ILE A 16 11.76 -13.68 9.59
C ILE A 16 10.75 -14.17 8.53
N PRO A 17 10.55 -13.44 7.42
CA PRO A 17 9.72 -13.91 6.32
C PRO A 17 10.13 -15.34 5.90
N PRO A 18 9.19 -16.20 5.48
CA PRO A 18 9.52 -17.57 5.08
C PRO A 18 10.58 -17.60 3.98
N ALA A 19 11.41 -18.66 3.99
CA ALA A 19 12.33 -18.91 2.89
C ALA A 19 11.58 -19.44 1.68
N TYR A 20 12.04 -19.07 0.48
CA TYR A 20 11.79 -19.87 -0.71
C TYR A 20 13.13 -20.21 -1.35
N ASP A 21 13.12 -21.29 -2.11
CA ASP A 21 14.27 -22.08 -2.52
C ASP A 21 14.87 -21.62 -3.85
N LYS A 22 14.47 -20.45 -4.38
CA LYS A 22 14.85 -20.00 -5.73
C LYS A 22 15.54 -18.63 -5.74
N CYS A 23 16.62 -18.52 -6.52
CA CYS A 23 17.28 -17.23 -6.75
C CYS A 23 16.41 -16.31 -7.62
N GLU A 24 16.18 -15.07 -7.17
CA GLU A 24 15.36 -14.05 -7.87
C GLU A 24 15.80 -13.77 -9.31
N LEU A 25 17.12 -13.83 -9.58
CA LEU A 25 17.65 -13.46 -10.88
C LEU A 25 17.83 -14.65 -11.81
N CYS A 26 18.48 -15.70 -11.32
CA CYS A 26 18.93 -16.81 -12.16
C CYS A 26 18.10 -18.08 -12.00
N TYR A 27 17.11 -18.06 -11.10
CA TYR A 27 16.13 -19.12 -10.93
C TYR A 27 16.70 -20.49 -10.58
N ARG A 28 17.96 -20.55 -10.12
CA ARG A 28 18.54 -21.77 -9.56
C ARG A 28 17.97 -22.05 -8.19
N GLU A 29 17.85 -23.32 -7.88
CA GLU A 29 17.19 -23.81 -6.68
C GLU A 29 18.21 -24.34 -5.68
N GLU A 30 17.89 -24.37 -4.37
CA GLU A 30 18.84 -24.88 -3.36
C GLU A 30 19.26 -26.33 -3.61
N GLU A 31 18.37 -27.11 -4.25
CA GLU A 31 18.63 -28.48 -4.72
C GLU A 31 19.82 -28.59 -5.70
N ASP A 32 20.20 -27.48 -6.35
CA ASP A 32 21.40 -27.40 -7.19
C ASP A 32 22.72 -27.34 -6.36
N GLY A 33 22.66 -27.62 -5.05
CA GLY A 33 23.82 -27.57 -4.15
C GLY A 33 24.28 -26.15 -3.80
N ILE A 34 23.40 -25.16 -3.96
CA ILE A 34 23.67 -23.75 -3.68
C ILE A 34 22.92 -23.29 -2.43
N THR A 35 23.55 -22.48 -1.59
CA THR A 35 22.88 -21.82 -0.46
C THR A 35 22.40 -20.44 -0.88
N LEU A 36 21.09 -20.16 -0.76
CA LEU A 36 20.57 -18.84 -1.05
C LEU A 36 20.80 -17.88 0.12
N LYS A 37 21.01 -16.61 -0.24
CA LYS A 37 21.22 -15.51 0.71
C LYS A 37 20.07 -14.53 0.60
N ARG A 38 19.50 -14.15 1.75
CA ARG A 38 18.48 -13.11 1.84
C ARG A 38 19.08 -11.74 1.61
N CYS A 39 18.32 -10.84 0.97
CA CYS A 39 18.62 -9.42 0.99
C CYS A 39 18.70 -8.93 2.44
N SER A 40 19.79 -8.25 2.80
CA SER A 40 20.05 -7.82 4.17
C SER A 40 19.05 -6.75 4.67
N THR A 41 18.42 -6.00 3.76
CA THR A 41 17.49 -4.92 4.08
C THR A 41 16.06 -5.39 4.24
N CYS A 42 15.47 -6.02 3.22
CA CYS A 42 14.06 -6.41 3.24
C CYS A 42 13.82 -7.83 3.78
N LYS A 43 14.83 -8.70 3.76
CA LYS A 43 14.77 -10.14 4.14
C LYS A 43 13.79 -11.00 3.31
N THR A 44 13.09 -10.43 2.33
CA THR A 44 12.07 -11.09 1.51
C THR A 44 12.57 -11.60 0.16
N LYS A 45 13.75 -11.17 -0.31
CA LYS A 45 14.32 -11.56 -1.62
C LYS A 45 15.58 -12.40 -1.47
N PHE A 46 15.77 -13.40 -2.33
CA PHE A 46 16.81 -14.43 -2.19
C PHE A 46 17.72 -14.53 -3.41
N TYR A 47 19.02 -14.65 -3.17
CA TYR A 47 20.03 -14.67 -4.22
C TYR A 47 21.11 -15.71 -3.93
N CYS A 48 21.52 -16.47 -4.95
CA CYS A 48 22.62 -17.43 -4.83
C CYS A 48 24.00 -16.74 -4.67
N SER A 49 24.10 -15.46 -5.02
CA SER A 49 25.35 -14.69 -4.96
C SER A 49 25.10 -13.19 -4.96
N MET A 50 26.07 -12.43 -4.44
CA MET A 50 26.11 -10.97 -4.54
C MET A 50 26.03 -10.49 -5.99
N ARG A 51 26.59 -11.26 -6.94
CA ARG A 51 26.49 -10.98 -8.37
C ARG A 51 25.04 -10.96 -8.86
N CYS A 52 24.20 -11.90 -8.38
CA CYS A 52 22.79 -11.93 -8.75
C CYS A 52 22.03 -10.77 -8.12
N GLN A 53 22.27 -10.48 -6.84
CA GLN A 53 21.68 -9.32 -6.16
C GLN A 53 22.00 -8.00 -6.87
N ASN A 54 23.27 -7.76 -7.22
CA ASN A 54 23.68 -6.51 -7.87
C ASN A 54 23.09 -6.33 -9.26
N LYS A 55 22.91 -7.43 -10.01
CA LYS A 55 22.27 -7.39 -11.33
C LYS A 55 20.77 -7.09 -11.21
N ASP A 56 20.11 -7.66 -10.20
CA ASP A 56 18.69 -7.45 -9.94
C ASP A 56 18.37 -6.09 -9.28
N TRP A 57 19.36 -5.44 -8.65
CA TRP A 57 19.21 -4.18 -7.92
C TRP A 57 18.51 -3.06 -8.70
N LYS A 58 18.65 -3.03 -10.04
CA LYS A 58 17.95 -2.07 -10.90
C LYS A 58 16.43 -2.11 -10.73
N LYS A 59 15.86 -3.28 -10.45
CA LYS A 59 14.44 -3.51 -10.16
C LYS A 59 14.20 -3.55 -8.66
N HIS A 60 14.92 -4.43 -7.96
CA HIS A 60 14.71 -4.71 -6.54
C HIS A 60 14.71 -3.46 -5.65
N LYS A 61 15.54 -2.44 -5.95
CA LYS A 61 15.60 -1.22 -5.13
C LYS A 61 14.26 -0.50 -4.97
N PHE A 62 13.34 -0.67 -5.92
CA PHE A 62 12.00 -0.08 -5.87
C PHE A 62 11.00 -0.91 -5.08
N GLU A 63 11.32 -2.17 -4.79
CA GLU A 63 10.54 -3.13 -3.98
C GLU A 63 11.21 -3.38 -2.61
N CYS A 64 12.39 -2.81 -2.39
CA CYS A 64 13.20 -3.01 -1.20
C CYS A 64 12.92 -1.91 -0.17
N SER A 65 12.39 -2.30 0.98
CA SER A 65 12.34 -1.44 2.17
C SER A 65 12.73 -2.22 3.43
N LEU A 66 13.14 -1.48 4.45
CA LEU A 66 13.70 -2.02 5.69
C LEU A 66 12.69 -2.94 6.40
N LEU A 67 13.17 -4.08 6.89
CA LEU A 67 12.45 -4.92 7.85
C LEU A 67 13.23 -4.98 9.17
N PRO A 68 12.90 -4.13 10.17
CA PRO A 68 13.60 -4.09 11.45
C PRO A 68 13.04 -5.17 12.39
N LEU A 69 13.50 -6.40 12.20
CA LEU A 69 13.12 -7.54 13.05
C LEU A 69 13.45 -7.26 14.52
N GLY A 70 12.55 -7.63 15.43
CA GLY A 70 12.70 -7.40 16.86
C GLY A 70 12.15 -6.07 17.34
N THR A 71 11.76 -5.16 16.45
CA THR A 71 11.22 -3.84 16.81
C THR A 71 9.83 -3.59 16.23
N LEU A 72 9.20 -4.59 15.62
CA LEU A 72 7.87 -4.44 15.05
C LEU A 72 6.83 -4.45 16.15
N VAL A 73 5.98 -3.42 16.13
CA VAL A 73 4.85 -3.23 17.04
C VAL A 73 3.65 -2.74 16.24
N TYR A 74 2.45 -3.20 16.57
CA TYR A 74 1.24 -2.64 15.98
C TYR A 74 1.10 -1.16 16.37
N ARG A 75 0.38 -0.41 15.53
CA ARG A 75 0.13 1.00 15.81
C ARG A 75 -0.91 1.13 16.92
N GLU A 76 -0.60 1.95 17.90
CA GLU A 76 -1.58 2.37 18.90
C GLU A 76 -2.61 3.32 18.29
N PRO A 77 -3.83 3.40 18.86
CA PRO A 77 -4.78 4.45 18.50
C PRO A 77 -4.15 5.84 18.70
N LEU A 78 -4.44 6.75 17.78
CA LEU A 78 -4.08 8.16 17.97
C LEU A 78 -4.99 8.79 19.04
N ASP A 79 -4.52 9.86 19.67
CA ASP A 79 -5.42 10.71 20.44
C ASP A 79 -6.46 11.37 19.52
N ALA A 80 -7.51 11.97 20.11
CA ALA A 80 -8.60 12.56 19.35
C ALA A 80 -8.14 13.65 18.36
N SER A 81 -7.11 14.41 18.72
CA SER A 81 -6.56 15.46 17.84
C SER A 81 -5.80 14.86 16.67
N GLY A 82 -4.92 13.89 16.94
CA GLY A 82 -4.15 13.18 15.92
C GLY A 82 -5.04 12.41 14.96
N GLN A 83 -6.10 11.76 15.47
CA GLN A 83 -7.07 11.08 14.64
C GLN A 83 -7.84 12.06 13.74
N ALA A 84 -8.30 13.19 14.29
CA ALA A 84 -9.00 14.21 13.50
C ALA A 84 -8.13 14.80 12.38
N VAL A 85 -6.83 14.99 12.63
CA VAL A 85 -5.87 15.45 11.61
C VAL A 85 -5.72 14.40 10.51
N LEU A 86 -5.55 13.13 10.87
CA LEU A 86 -5.43 12.03 9.91
C LEU A 86 -6.70 11.85 9.07
N ASP A 87 -7.86 11.87 9.70
CA ASP A 87 -9.16 11.75 9.04
C ASP A 87 -9.41 12.93 8.10
N GLY A 88 -9.10 14.16 8.55
CA GLY A 88 -9.22 15.37 7.74
C GLY A 88 -8.34 15.35 6.49
N GLU A 89 -7.09 14.92 6.62
CA GLU A 89 -6.17 14.82 5.48
C GLU A 89 -6.61 13.72 4.50
N VAL A 90 -7.06 12.58 5.02
CA VAL A 90 -7.66 11.52 4.21
C VAL A 90 -8.88 12.01 3.44
N GLN A 91 -9.77 12.76 4.10
CA GLN A 91 -10.98 13.27 3.47
C GLN A 91 -10.62 14.25 2.35
N ARG A 92 -9.73 15.21 2.63
CA ARG A 92 -9.26 16.19 1.65
C ARG A 92 -8.67 15.53 0.40
N VAL A 93 -7.79 14.54 0.58
CA VAL A 93 -7.20 13.80 -0.55
C VAL A 93 -8.25 12.98 -1.31
N SER A 94 -9.23 12.42 -0.59
CA SER A 94 -10.34 11.69 -1.21
C SER A 94 -11.23 12.61 -2.06
N ASP A 95 -11.48 13.84 -1.62
CA ASP A 95 -12.26 14.84 -2.36
C ASP A 95 -11.52 15.25 -3.65
N VAL A 96 -10.20 15.40 -3.60
CA VAL A 96 -9.37 15.65 -4.79
C VAL A 96 -9.45 14.48 -5.78
N LEU A 97 -9.30 13.24 -5.30
CA LEU A 97 -9.44 12.05 -6.15
C LEU A 97 -10.83 11.94 -6.79
N GLN A 98 -11.88 12.24 -6.02
CA GLN A 98 -13.25 12.21 -6.52
C GLN A 98 -13.46 13.26 -7.61
N THR A 99 -13.02 14.51 -7.38
CA THR A 99 -13.08 15.59 -8.38
C THR A 99 -12.36 15.20 -9.67
N TRP A 100 -11.15 14.63 -9.54
CA TRP A 100 -10.37 14.18 -10.69
C TRP A 100 -11.09 13.08 -11.47
N ILE A 101 -11.72 12.13 -10.79
CA ILE A 101 -12.43 11.01 -11.43
C ILE A 101 -13.73 11.45 -12.08
N ASP A 102 -14.49 12.31 -11.43
CA ASP A 102 -15.72 12.86 -12.00
C ASP A 102 -15.44 13.58 -13.33
N ALA A 103 -14.29 14.25 -13.46
CA ALA A 103 -13.86 14.83 -14.72
C ALA A 103 -13.60 13.77 -15.80
N TYR A 104 -12.93 12.66 -15.47
CA TYR A 104 -12.73 11.56 -16.44
C TYR A 104 -14.02 10.86 -16.84
N ASP A 105 -14.91 10.59 -15.88
CA ASP A 105 -16.18 9.90 -16.13
C ASP A 105 -17.12 10.79 -16.97
N ALA A 106 -17.08 12.11 -16.80
CA ALA A 106 -17.82 13.07 -17.63
C ALA A 106 -17.32 13.12 -19.09
N HIS A 107 -16.07 12.72 -19.32
CA HIS A 107 -15.51 12.55 -20.64
C HIS A 107 -15.73 11.10 -21.13
N ASP A 108 -16.98 10.80 -21.50
CA ASP A 108 -17.53 9.49 -21.94
C ASP A 108 -16.64 8.72 -22.98
N ASP A 109 -15.79 9.45 -23.72
CA ASP A 109 -14.89 8.94 -24.77
C ASP A 109 -13.40 9.27 -24.56
N ALA A 110 -13.01 9.89 -23.43
CA ALA A 110 -11.59 10.15 -23.18
C ALA A 110 -10.89 8.82 -22.88
N LYS A 111 -10.07 8.36 -23.83
CA LYS A 111 -8.94 7.51 -23.47
C LYS A 111 -8.24 8.20 -22.29
N LEU A 112 -8.01 7.46 -21.21
CA LEU A 112 -7.31 7.88 -19.99
C LEU A 112 -5.86 8.38 -20.23
N THR A 113 -5.51 8.69 -21.47
CA THR A 113 -4.27 9.29 -21.95
C THR A 113 -4.42 10.77 -22.29
N THR A 114 -5.64 11.30 -22.47
CA THR A 114 -5.88 12.73 -22.78
C THR A 114 -5.70 13.56 -21.52
N PRO A 115 -4.73 14.50 -21.46
CA PRO A 115 -4.55 15.34 -20.29
C PRO A 115 -5.80 16.18 -20.00
N LEU A 116 -6.23 16.23 -18.74
CA LEU A 116 -7.33 17.08 -18.26
C LEU A 116 -6.79 18.14 -17.29
N PRO A 117 -7.44 19.31 -17.14
CA PRO A 117 -7.03 20.31 -16.15
C PRO A 117 -6.92 19.76 -14.73
N GLU A 118 -7.79 18.82 -14.36
CA GLU A 118 -7.82 18.19 -13.04
C GLU A 118 -6.56 17.35 -12.76
N ASP A 119 -5.79 16.98 -13.80
CA ASP A 119 -4.49 16.33 -13.62
C ASP A 119 -3.54 17.18 -12.76
N ASP A 120 -3.67 18.51 -12.81
CA ASP A 120 -2.85 19.42 -12.00
C ASP A 120 -3.18 19.30 -10.51
N LEU A 121 -4.42 18.94 -10.15
CA LEU A 121 -4.82 18.73 -8.75
C LEU A 121 -4.06 17.57 -8.11
N LEU A 122 -3.77 16.51 -8.88
CA LEU A 122 -3.01 15.36 -8.40
C LEU A 122 -1.50 15.57 -8.51
N GLN A 123 -1.02 16.17 -9.60
CA GLN A 123 0.43 16.39 -9.79
C GLN A 123 1.02 17.35 -8.76
N HIS A 124 0.23 18.33 -8.31
CA HIS A 124 0.62 19.31 -7.30
C HIS A 124 -0.06 19.06 -5.95
N LEU A 125 -0.50 17.83 -5.70
CA LEU A 125 -1.09 17.46 -4.42
C LEU A 125 -0.01 17.45 -3.33
N ASP A 126 0.04 18.51 -2.54
CA ASP A 126 0.87 18.55 -1.34
C ASP A 126 0.17 17.81 -0.20
N LEU A 127 0.80 16.76 0.30
CA LEU A 127 0.37 16.08 1.53
C LEU A 127 1.05 16.72 2.75
N ALA A 128 0.39 16.69 3.90
CA ALA A 128 1.01 17.11 5.16
C ALA A 128 2.03 16.07 5.67
N PRO A 129 3.09 16.47 6.42
CA PRO A 129 3.91 15.53 7.16
C PRO A 129 3.07 14.65 8.12
N PRO A 130 3.43 13.37 8.32
CA PRO A 130 4.60 12.70 7.78
C PRO A 130 4.35 12.03 6.42
N TYR A 131 3.27 12.37 5.70
CA TYR A 131 2.84 11.71 4.45
C TYR A 131 3.45 12.32 3.18
N ASP A 132 4.05 13.49 3.32
CA ASP A 132 4.65 14.29 2.26
C ASP A 132 5.89 13.66 1.61
N ALA A 133 6.34 14.29 0.52
CA ALA A 133 7.54 13.89 -0.22
C ALA A 133 8.84 14.12 0.57
N VAL A 134 8.84 15.03 1.56
CA VAL A 134 10.01 15.27 2.42
C VAL A 134 10.22 14.08 3.36
N SER A 135 9.14 13.57 3.94
CA SER A 135 9.15 12.40 4.82
C SER A 135 9.28 11.07 4.04
N TYR A 136 9.04 11.08 2.72
CA TYR A 136 9.16 9.92 1.84
C TYR A 136 10.27 10.05 0.80
N THR A 137 11.47 9.61 1.15
CA THR A 137 12.65 9.76 0.29
C THR A 137 12.78 8.68 -0.81
N ARG A 138 11.90 7.67 -0.85
CA ARG A 138 11.98 6.56 -1.79
C ARG A 138 11.21 6.87 -3.07
N LEU A 139 11.86 7.53 -4.02
CA LEU A 139 11.18 7.93 -5.26
C LEU A 139 10.83 6.71 -6.16
N PRO A 140 9.61 6.66 -6.74
CA PRO A 140 9.24 5.62 -7.70
C PRO A 140 10.15 5.60 -8.94
N PRO A 141 10.24 4.46 -9.65
CA PRO A 141 10.96 4.40 -10.92
C PRO A 141 10.42 5.47 -11.86
N ASP A 142 11.29 6.10 -12.65
CA ASP A 142 10.96 7.08 -13.69
C ASP A 142 9.92 8.15 -13.28
N HIS A 143 9.83 8.54 -12.01
CA HIS A 143 8.83 9.49 -11.50
C HIS A 143 8.91 10.87 -12.19
N LEU A 144 10.09 11.27 -12.67
CA LEU A 144 10.26 12.48 -13.49
C LEU A 144 9.61 12.33 -14.88
N THR A 145 9.63 11.12 -15.44
CA THR A 145 9.00 10.81 -16.73
C THR A 145 7.50 10.64 -16.58
N TYR A 146 7.05 10.07 -15.46
CA TYR A 146 5.64 9.76 -15.20
C TYR A 146 5.18 10.48 -13.91
N PRO A 147 4.66 11.71 -14.04
CA PRO A 147 4.49 12.63 -12.90
C PRO A 147 3.46 12.15 -11.87
N PHE A 148 2.54 11.25 -12.24
CA PHE A 148 1.57 10.68 -11.31
C PHE A 148 2.13 9.58 -10.40
N ARG A 149 3.33 9.04 -10.67
CA ARG A 149 3.86 7.91 -9.88
C ARG A 149 4.10 8.29 -8.43
N LEU A 150 4.67 9.47 -8.17
CA LEU A 150 4.93 9.93 -6.82
C LEU A 150 3.63 10.27 -6.08
N PRO A 151 2.71 11.10 -6.60
CA PRO A 151 1.41 11.35 -5.98
C PRO A 151 0.67 10.07 -5.62
N PHE A 152 0.54 9.12 -6.55
CA PHE A 152 -0.14 7.85 -6.25
C PHE A 152 0.54 7.04 -5.15
N THR A 153 1.87 7.09 -5.07
CA THR A 153 2.62 6.43 -3.99
C THR A 153 2.35 7.08 -2.63
N LEU A 154 2.35 8.42 -2.58
CA LEU A 154 2.10 9.16 -1.33
C LEU A 154 0.64 9.01 -0.86
N ILE A 155 -0.32 9.00 -1.80
CA ILE A 155 -1.73 8.75 -1.49
C ILE A 155 -1.91 7.31 -0.96
N ALA A 156 -1.30 6.31 -1.60
CA ALA A 156 -1.34 4.92 -1.10
C ALA A 156 -0.75 4.81 0.31
N ARG A 157 0.34 5.55 0.58
CA ARG A 157 0.99 5.65 1.89
C ARG A 157 0.08 6.25 2.96
N LEU A 158 -0.58 7.37 2.65
CA LEU A 158 -1.56 8.01 3.55
C LEU A 158 -2.71 7.03 3.85
N PHE A 159 -3.33 6.48 2.82
CA PHE A 159 -4.52 5.65 2.98
C PHE A 159 -4.21 4.33 3.69
N LEU A 160 -3.08 3.68 3.39
CA LEU A 160 -2.68 2.49 4.13
C LEU A 160 -2.43 2.83 5.60
N THR A 161 -1.73 3.93 5.87
CA THR A 161 -1.48 4.36 7.26
C THR A 161 -2.78 4.56 8.03
N HIS A 162 -3.78 5.22 7.41
CA HIS A 162 -5.11 5.34 8.00
C HIS A 162 -5.80 3.98 8.19
N ALA A 163 -5.80 3.11 7.18
CA ALA A 163 -6.48 1.81 7.23
C ALA A 163 -5.91 0.87 8.30
N THR A 164 -4.63 1.00 8.64
CA THR A 164 -3.95 0.21 9.68
C THR A 164 -3.87 0.91 11.03
N THR A 165 -4.36 2.16 11.16
CA THR A 165 -4.38 2.89 12.44
C THR A 165 -5.71 2.62 13.15
N PRO A 166 -5.72 2.04 14.35
CA PRO A 166 -6.94 1.78 15.10
C PRO A 166 -7.76 3.06 15.30
N SER A 167 -9.02 3.04 14.86
CA SER A 167 -9.94 4.16 14.96
C SER A 167 -11.40 3.69 14.88
N SER A 168 -12.36 4.59 15.03
CA SER A 168 -13.78 4.27 14.81
C SER A 168 -14.06 3.85 13.36
N SER A 169 -13.33 4.40 12.39
CA SER A 169 -13.45 4.06 10.96
C SER A 169 -12.63 2.82 10.57
N SER A 170 -11.69 2.39 11.42
CA SER A 170 -10.83 1.21 11.24
C SER A 170 -10.72 0.44 12.57
N PRO A 171 -11.80 -0.23 13.00
CA PRO A 171 -11.81 -0.98 14.26
C PRO A 171 -10.91 -2.22 14.19
N PRO A 172 -10.42 -2.75 15.33
CA PRO A 172 -9.48 -3.88 15.34
C PRO A 172 -9.87 -5.12 14.51
N PRO A 173 -11.16 -5.55 14.45
CA PRO A 173 -11.56 -6.66 13.58
C PRO A 173 -11.33 -6.39 12.10
N ASP A 174 -11.44 -5.14 11.65
CA ASP A 174 -11.21 -4.76 10.25
C ASP A 174 -9.72 -4.74 9.95
N ILE A 175 -8.91 -4.23 10.89
CA ILE A 175 -7.45 -4.27 10.82
C ILE A 175 -6.95 -5.72 10.75
N GLN A 176 -7.51 -6.63 11.55
CA GLN A 176 -7.17 -8.05 11.49
C GLN A 176 -7.51 -8.67 10.14
N ARG A 177 -8.69 -8.39 9.58
CA ARG A 177 -9.04 -8.89 8.24
C ARG A 177 -8.10 -8.36 7.16
N LEU A 178 -7.64 -7.11 7.29
CA LEU A 178 -6.66 -6.54 6.36
C LEU A 178 -5.31 -7.27 6.47
N GLU A 179 -4.87 -7.58 7.69
CA GLU A 179 -3.69 -8.39 7.91
C GLU A 179 -3.84 -9.80 7.30
N ASP A 180 -4.99 -10.44 7.50
CA ASP A 180 -5.29 -11.76 6.95
C ASP A 180 -5.27 -11.75 5.42
N LEU A 181 -5.78 -10.68 4.79
CA LEU A 181 -5.71 -10.48 3.34
C LEU A 181 -4.25 -10.41 2.87
N PHE A 182 -3.42 -9.62 3.55
CA PHE A 182 -1.99 -9.53 3.21
C PHE A 182 -1.28 -10.87 3.43
N ALA A 183 -1.58 -11.59 4.51
CA ALA A 183 -0.99 -12.88 4.81
C ALA A 183 -1.43 -13.97 3.80
N GLY A 184 -2.66 -13.87 3.30
CA GLY A 184 -3.22 -14.76 2.28
C GLY A 184 -2.78 -14.46 0.85
N TYR A 185 -2.11 -13.33 0.60
CA TYR A 185 -1.70 -12.94 -0.76
C TYR A 185 -0.53 -13.79 -1.27
N GLN A 186 -0.86 -14.82 -2.04
CA GLN A 186 0.09 -15.71 -2.70
C GLN A 186 0.54 -15.13 -4.04
N SER A 187 1.68 -14.44 -4.07
CA SER A 187 2.35 -14.02 -5.31
C SER A 187 3.86 -14.20 -5.18
N PRO A 188 4.64 -14.18 -6.29
CA PRO A 188 6.10 -14.17 -6.24
C PRO A 188 6.68 -13.02 -5.40
N ASP A 189 5.88 -11.95 -5.22
CA ASP A 189 6.18 -10.77 -4.40
C ASP A 189 5.31 -10.76 -3.14
N ALA A 190 5.20 -11.91 -2.47
CA ALA A 190 4.33 -12.11 -1.31
C ALA A 190 4.51 -11.00 -0.25
N CYS A 191 3.37 -10.50 0.25
CA CYS A 191 3.36 -9.51 1.33
C CYS A 191 3.87 -10.16 2.61
N TRP A 192 4.81 -9.51 3.31
CA TRP A 192 5.07 -9.85 4.71
C TRP A 192 4.14 -9.07 5.63
N ALA A 193 2.91 -9.57 5.83
CA ALA A 193 1.81 -8.84 6.50
C ALA A 193 2.23 -8.06 7.76
N PRO A 194 3.00 -8.61 8.73
CA PRO A 194 3.46 -7.86 9.90
C PRO A 194 4.14 -6.53 9.58
N LYS A 195 4.95 -6.48 8.51
CA LYS A 195 5.60 -5.26 8.07
C LYS A 195 4.60 -4.20 7.63
N TYR A 196 3.57 -4.60 6.89
CA TYR A 196 2.57 -3.69 6.33
C TYR A 196 1.67 -3.12 7.44
N MET A 197 1.37 -3.94 8.46
CA MET A 197 0.58 -3.52 9.61
C MET A 197 1.37 -2.60 10.56
N CYS A 198 2.62 -2.93 10.85
CA CYS A 198 3.44 -2.18 11.81
C CYS A 198 4.12 -0.95 11.19
N LEU A 199 4.50 -1.01 9.91
CA LEU A 199 5.29 0.03 9.24
C LEU A 199 4.63 0.50 7.92
N PRO A 200 3.33 0.86 7.92
CA PRO A 200 2.60 1.22 6.70
C PRO A 200 3.18 2.46 6.00
N GLY A 201 3.91 3.31 6.73
CA GLY A 201 4.55 4.52 6.22
C GLY A 201 5.97 4.34 5.68
N MET A 202 6.54 3.13 5.75
CA MET A 202 7.96 2.87 5.41
C MET A 202 8.15 1.96 4.19
N LEU A 203 7.06 1.64 3.49
CA LEU A 203 7.10 0.73 2.36
C LEU A 203 7.79 1.37 1.14
N SER A 204 8.30 0.53 0.26
CA SER A 204 8.88 0.95 -1.01
C SER A 204 7.78 1.26 -2.04
N PRO A 205 8.09 2.00 -3.12
CA PRO A 205 7.11 2.31 -4.17
C PRO A 205 6.47 1.07 -4.80
N GLY A 206 7.25 0.00 -4.99
CA GLY A 206 6.78 -1.28 -5.53
C GLY A 206 5.81 -1.98 -4.58
N GLU A 207 6.06 -1.93 -3.27
CA GLU A 207 5.13 -2.46 -2.27
C GLU A 207 3.80 -1.67 -2.27
N TYR A 208 3.84 -0.33 -2.34
CA TYR A 208 2.62 0.48 -2.47
C TYR A 208 1.85 0.20 -3.76
N ALA A 209 2.55 0.06 -4.89
CA ALA A 209 1.94 -0.26 -6.16
C ALA A 209 1.27 -1.64 -6.16
N MET A 210 1.83 -2.61 -5.44
CA MET A 210 1.30 -3.96 -5.31
C MET A 210 0.07 -4.02 -4.39
N ILE A 211 0.06 -3.31 -3.26
CA ILE A 211 -1.07 -3.38 -2.31
C ILE A 211 -2.28 -2.55 -2.72
N ALA A 212 -2.11 -1.51 -3.53
CA ALA A 212 -3.22 -0.64 -3.90
C ALA A 212 -4.39 -1.43 -4.54
N PRO A 213 -4.17 -2.37 -5.48
CA PRO A 213 -5.20 -3.29 -5.95
C PRO A 213 -5.80 -4.21 -4.86
N LEU A 214 -5.01 -4.66 -3.88
CA LEU A 214 -5.50 -5.52 -2.79
C LEU A 214 -6.47 -4.78 -1.88
N LEU A 215 -6.19 -3.52 -1.58
CA LEU A 215 -7.05 -2.68 -0.74
C LEU A 215 -8.42 -2.41 -1.36
N VAL A 216 -8.50 -2.43 -2.70
CA VAL A 216 -9.79 -2.42 -3.41
C VAL A 216 -10.59 -3.68 -3.12
N VAL A 217 -9.98 -4.85 -3.30
CA VAL A 217 -10.64 -6.14 -3.04
C VAL A 217 -11.09 -6.23 -1.59
N PHE A 218 -10.22 -5.85 -0.64
CA PHE A 218 -10.52 -5.81 0.79
C PHE A 218 -11.83 -5.08 1.10
N LYS A 219 -11.95 -3.84 0.63
CA LYS A 219 -13.12 -2.98 0.91
C LYS A 219 -14.38 -3.48 0.18
N MET A 220 -14.24 -4.06 -1.01
CA MET A 220 -15.35 -4.72 -1.70
C MET A 220 -15.87 -5.95 -0.92
N GLU A 221 -14.99 -6.75 -0.32
CA GLU A 221 -15.38 -7.93 0.48
C GLU A 221 -16.05 -7.53 1.81
N MET A 222 -15.50 -6.53 2.52
CA MET A 222 -16.13 -5.99 3.73
C MET A 222 -17.57 -5.54 3.47
N TRP A 223 -17.79 -4.86 2.34
CA TRP A 223 -19.10 -4.41 1.91
C TRP A 223 -20.06 -5.56 1.58
N ARG A 224 -19.60 -6.60 0.87
CA ARG A 224 -20.41 -7.82 0.62
C ARG A 224 -20.87 -8.49 1.92
N GLY A 225 -20.09 -8.36 3.00
CA GLY A 225 -20.47 -8.81 4.34
C GLY A 225 -21.52 -7.93 5.03
N GLN A 226 -21.65 -6.66 4.65
CA GLN A 226 -22.63 -5.70 5.18
C GLN A 226 -23.94 -5.66 4.35
N GLU A 227 -23.91 -6.01 3.05
CA GLU A 227 -25.06 -6.01 2.14
C GLU A 227 -26.02 -7.21 2.26
N ARG A 228 -26.53 -7.44 3.47
CA ARG A 228 -27.80 -8.14 3.67
C ARG A 228 -28.85 -7.27 4.38
N LYS A 229 -28.73 -5.95 4.27
CA LYS A 229 -29.79 -5.01 4.65
C LYS A 229 -30.35 -4.33 3.40
N LYS A 230 -31.60 -4.69 3.09
CA LYS A 230 -32.37 -4.32 1.90
C LYS A 230 -32.58 -2.80 1.81
N SER A 231 -32.31 -2.20 0.65
CA SER A 231 -33.29 -1.39 -0.12
C SER A 231 -32.65 -0.70 -1.34
N GLY A 232 -33.12 -1.07 -2.54
CA GLY A 232 -33.87 -0.19 -3.45
C GLY A 232 -33.26 1.07 -4.08
N GLU A 233 -32.13 1.61 -3.63
CA GLU A 233 -31.56 2.86 -4.20
C GLU A 233 -30.14 2.59 -4.69
N GLY A 234 -30.06 1.83 -5.78
CA GLY A 234 -28.80 1.43 -6.39
C GLY A 234 -28.14 2.62 -7.10
N TRP A 235 -26.84 2.78 -6.85
CA TRP A 235 -25.85 3.60 -7.56
C TRP A 235 -25.53 5.00 -7.00
N GLY A 236 -26.47 5.72 -6.40
CA GLY A 236 -26.23 7.11 -5.95
C GLY A 236 -25.49 7.30 -4.61
N THR A 237 -25.46 6.27 -3.75
CA THR A 237 -25.02 6.38 -2.34
C THR A 237 -24.06 5.26 -1.93
N LEU A 238 -23.32 4.68 -2.88
CA LEU A 238 -22.33 3.61 -2.63
C LEU A 238 -21.05 4.15 -1.98
N ALA A 239 -21.05 4.34 -0.68
CA ALA A 239 -19.84 4.58 0.11
C ALA A 239 -19.15 3.24 0.47
N VAL A 240 -18.74 2.47 -0.54
CA VAL A 240 -17.46 1.74 -0.40
C VAL A 240 -16.42 2.83 -0.13
N ASP A 241 -15.35 2.54 0.59
CA ASP A 241 -14.23 3.48 0.75
C ASP A 241 -13.60 3.75 -0.62
N LYS A 242 -14.25 4.63 -1.40
CA LYS A 242 -14.06 4.81 -2.83
C LYS A 242 -12.61 5.17 -3.08
N ARG A 243 -11.96 5.86 -2.14
CA ARG A 243 -10.57 6.32 -2.24
C ARG A 243 -9.59 5.26 -2.77
N PHE A 244 -9.68 3.99 -2.36
CA PHE A 244 -8.82 2.93 -2.89
C PHE A 244 -9.26 2.43 -4.27
N VAL A 245 -10.57 2.33 -4.51
CA VAL A 245 -11.15 1.98 -5.82
C VAL A 245 -10.72 3.01 -6.86
N LEU A 246 -10.91 4.29 -6.52
CA LEU A 246 -10.52 5.48 -7.26
C LEU A 246 -9.01 5.45 -7.57
N LEU A 247 -8.19 5.18 -6.54
CA LEU A 247 -6.74 5.08 -6.68
C LEU A 247 -6.31 3.97 -7.66
N ALA A 248 -6.88 2.77 -7.54
CA ALA A 248 -6.44 1.62 -8.35
C ALA A 248 -6.95 1.66 -9.80
N ALA A 249 -8.22 2.02 -10.01
CA ALA A 249 -8.88 1.97 -11.32
C ALA A 249 -8.27 2.96 -12.33
N PHE A 250 -7.82 4.10 -11.84
CA PHE A 250 -7.24 5.16 -12.66
C PHE A 250 -5.72 5.23 -12.53
N GLY A 251 -5.17 4.87 -11.36
CA GLY A 251 -3.73 4.72 -11.14
C GLY A 251 -3.10 3.84 -12.20
N LYS A 252 -3.58 2.62 -12.41
CA LYS A 252 -2.98 1.67 -13.39
C LYS A 252 -2.87 2.23 -14.82
N ARG A 253 -3.80 3.08 -15.23
CA ARG A 253 -3.85 3.66 -16.59
C ARG A 253 -3.04 4.96 -16.70
N ARG A 254 -3.00 5.78 -15.64
CA ARG A 254 -2.27 7.07 -15.58
C ARG A 254 -0.83 6.98 -15.09
N TYR A 255 -0.49 5.92 -14.36
CA TYR A 255 0.86 5.63 -13.86
C TYR A 255 1.89 5.47 -14.99
N MET A 256 1.42 5.27 -16.23
CA MET A 256 2.23 5.15 -17.44
C MET A 256 2.07 6.35 -18.40
N THR A 257 1.44 7.45 -17.98
CA THR A 257 1.31 8.68 -18.76
C THR A 257 2.55 9.55 -18.58
N LYS A 258 3.18 9.94 -19.69
CA LYS A 258 4.39 10.77 -19.67
C LYS A 258 4.05 12.23 -19.32
N GLY A 259 4.93 12.90 -18.56
CA GLY A 259 4.93 14.36 -18.42
C GLY A 259 5.23 15.04 -19.75
N ARG A 260 4.77 16.28 -19.91
CA ARG A 260 5.13 17.14 -21.05
C ARG A 260 6.53 17.71 -20.86
#